data_AF-A0A6V7H8N1-F1
#
_entry.id   AF-A0A6V7H8N1-F1
#
_cell.length_a   1.000
_cell.length_b   1.000
_cell.length_c   1.000
_cell.angle_alpha   90.00
_cell.angle_beta   90.00
_cell.angle_gamma   90.00
#
_symmetry.space_group_name_H-M   'P 1'
#
loop_
_entity.id
_entity.type
_entity.pdbx_description
1 polymer ?
#
loop_
_entity_poly.entity_id
_entity_poly.type
_entity_poly.pdbx_seq_one_letter_code
_entity_poly.pdbx_strand_id
1 'polypeptide(L)'
;MSIYYYVILWTVVVPVLCEPVNEPTKTRLTILKCCRYNEELVKESDNEVDASTRCKATKNEWKPIIYSPSKADMLEKPPAEWDIVEGRKPVCEQNSALTYVPYRITNPFVLMDDGRVIIDVHVNERFEPDAYCADSNALLVCMKNRMQGNHEAVTMRPRVKKCCGENATFYEEEQTCVLSEESANPTPLLPNASAAAEIIPGFPTCLRFDNLTFLGDAKDAVLLPDGGLVIDGVTLPTGQFCVERVKELNHVAKVFACSEHAPQRPIMQAADIRFTLYPVGFIISAVFLAATLAAGWLLPASHHVLHWRCQTHHVTCLMLGDLLMAIIQLAGDSLHGGSCKAL
;
A
#
# COMPACT_ATOMS: atom_id res chain seq x y z
N MET A 1 -74.99 -30.19 -64.78
CA MET A 1 -74.69 -29.82 -63.38
C MET A 1 -73.20 -29.95 -63.19
N SER A 2 -72.40 -29.00 -62.75
CA SER A 2 -72.51 -27.56 -62.52
C SER A 2 -71.21 -27.26 -61.77
N ILE A 3 -70.46 -26.24 -62.21
CA ILE A 3 -69.56 -25.42 -61.39
C ILE A 3 -68.20 -26.06 -61.05
N TYR A 4 -67.12 -25.49 -61.59
CA TYR A 4 -65.91 -25.03 -60.87
C TYR A 4 -65.02 -24.31 -61.92
N TYR A 5 -65.21 -23.02 -62.16
CA TYR A 5 -64.53 -21.89 -61.50
C TYR A 5 -62.98 -21.97 -61.50
N TYR A 6 -62.39 -21.16 -62.39
CA TYR A 6 -61.16 -20.36 -62.27
C TYR A 6 -60.28 -20.58 -61.02
N VAL A 7 -58.98 -20.85 -61.21
CA VAL A 7 -57.87 -19.98 -60.75
C VAL A 7 -56.63 -20.21 -61.61
N ILE A 8 -56.24 -19.18 -62.36
CA ILE A 8 -54.89 -18.94 -62.88
C ILE A 8 -54.09 -18.29 -61.73
N LEU A 9 -52.85 -18.71 -61.45
CA LEU A 9 -51.79 -17.84 -60.88
C LEU A 9 -50.44 -18.60 -60.92
N TRP A 10 -49.59 -18.29 -61.91
CA TRP A 10 -48.37 -17.49 -61.74
C TRP A 10 -47.42 -17.99 -60.65
N THR A 11 -46.50 -18.89 -61.05
CA THR A 11 -45.26 -19.14 -60.32
C THR A 11 -44.27 -18.02 -60.62
N VAL A 12 -44.24 -16.99 -59.77
CA VAL A 12 -43.18 -15.98 -59.75
C VAL A 12 -41.99 -16.57 -59.00
N VAL A 13 -40.90 -16.84 -59.73
CA VAL A 13 -39.57 -17.08 -59.16
C VAL A 13 -39.05 -15.73 -58.70
N VAL A 14 -39.02 -15.50 -57.39
CA VAL A 14 -38.32 -14.35 -56.78
C VAL A 14 -36.86 -14.76 -56.60
N PRO A 15 -35.89 -14.15 -57.30
CA PRO A 15 -34.51 -14.29 -56.91
C PRO A 15 -34.32 -13.46 -55.64
N VAL A 16 -34.06 -14.15 -54.52
CA VAL A 16 -33.58 -13.52 -53.30
C VAL A 16 -32.18 -12.98 -53.61
N LEU A 17 -32.10 -11.68 -53.88
CA LEU A 17 -30.85 -10.93 -53.74
C LEU A 17 -30.51 -10.92 -52.25
N CYS A 18 -29.73 -11.91 -51.80
CA CYS A 18 -28.93 -11.76 -50.59
C CYS A 18 -27.84 -10.74 -50.92
N GLU A 19 -28.09 -9.47 -50.60
CA GLU A 19 -27.00 -8.53 -50.38
C GLU A 19 -26.10 -9.10 -49.27
N PRO A 20 -24.77 -9.15 -49.46
CA PRO A 20 -23.88 -9.50 -48.36
C PRO A 20 -24.07 -8.45 -47.27
N VAL A 21 -24.56 -8.89 -46.12
CA VAL A 21 -24.47 -8.13 -44.88
C VAL A 21 -22.99 -7.85 -44.68
N ASN A 22 -22.57 -6.62 -44.97
CA ASN A 22 -21.30 -6.10 -44.50
C ASN A 22 -21.37 -6.19 -42.97
N GLU A 23 -20.75 -7.21 -42.40
CA GLU A 23 -20.39 -7.17 -40.98
C GLU A 23 -19.64 -5.86 -40.77
N PRO A 24 -20.04 -5.03 -39.79
CA PRO A 24 -19.31 -3.82 -39.48
C PRO A 24 -17.88 -4.24 -39.19
N THR A 25 -16.94 -3.81 -40.04
CA THR A 25 -15.50 -3.99 -39.84
C THR A 25 -15.19 -3.56 -38.42
N LYS A 26 -14.99 -4.53 -37.52
CA LYS A 26 -14.65 -4.27 -36.12
C LYS A 26 -13.39 -3.42 -36.17
N THR A 27 -13.52 -2.14 -35.82
CA THR A 27 -12.39 -1.20 -35.80
C THR A 27 -11.33 -1.79 -34.89
N ARG A 28 -10.20 -2.19 -35.48
CA ARG A 28 -9.09 -2.77 -34.72
C ARG A 28 -8.44 -1.67 -33.89
N LEU A 29 -8.18 -1.98 -32.64
CA LEU A 29 -7.61 -1.07 -31.66
C LEU A 29 -6.09 -1.00 -31.88
N THR A 30 -5.57 0.16 -32.26
CA THR A 30 -4.14 0.31 -32.52
C THR A 30 -3.36 0.45 -31.21
N ILE A 31 -2.35 -0.40 -31.01
CA ILE A 31 -1.44 -0.36 -29.86
C ILE A 31 -0.01 -0.19 -30.37
N LEU A 32 0.74 0.75 -29.78
CA LEU A 32 2.10 1.05 -30.21
C LEU A 32 3.12 0.23 -29.41
N LYS A 33 3.97 -0.53 -30.11
CA LYS A 33 5.20 -1.09 -29.53
C LYS A 33 6.35 -0.13 -29.82
N CYS A 34 7.08 0.30 -28.79
CA CYS A 34 8.09 1.36 -28.94
C CYS A 34 9.22 0.97 -29.90
N CYS A 35 9.73 -0.26 -29.75
CA CYS A 35 10.78 -0.81 -30.59
C CYS A 35 10.26 -1.90 -31.53
N ARG A 36 11.06 -2.34 -32.51
CA ARG A 36 10.66 -3.45 -33.39
C ARG A 36 10.61 -4.77 -32.63
N TYR A 37 10.00 -5.80 -33.20
CA TYR A 37 10.14 -7.15 -32.65
C TYR A 37 11.62 -7.56 -32.57
N ASN A 38 11.98 -8.28 -31.50
CA ASN A 38 13.36 -8.59 -31.12
C ASN A 38 14.21 -7.36 -30.73
N GLU A 39 13.57 -6.24 -30.40
CA GLU A 39 14.19 -5.08 -29.77
C GLU A 39 13.41 -4.67 -28.51
N GLU A 40 14.13 -4.13 -27.53
CA GLU A 40 13.61 -3.59 -26.28
C GLU A 40 14.12 -2.16 -26.08
N LEU A 41 13.30 -1.35 -25.41
CA LEU A 41 13.60 0.02 -25.08
C LEU A 41 14.65 0.08 -23.96
N VAL A 42 15.73 0.82 -24.16
CA VAL A 42 16.80 0.98 -23.17
C VAL A 42 17.10 2.47 -22.99
N LYS A 43 17.32 2.87 -21.74
CA LYS A 43 17.81 4.19 -21.37
C LYS A 43 19.34 4.22 -21.40
N GLU A 44 19.96 5.22 -22.03
CA GLU A 44 21.42 5.24 -22.24
C GLU A 44 22.25 5.58 -21.01
N SER A 45 21.76 6.44 -20.10
CA SER A 45 22.43 6.78 -18.85
C SER A 45 21.42 7.24 -17.78
N ASP A 46 21.67 6.91 -16.51
CA ASP A 46 20.83 7.39 -15.38
C ASP A 46 21.24 8.77 -14.86
N ASN A 47 22.40 9.28 -15.29
CA ASN A 47 23.03 10.49 -14.75
C ASN A 47 22.83 11.74 -15.62
N GLU A 48 22.26 11.63 -16.81
CA GLU A 48 22.00 12.79 -17.68
C GLU A 48 20.53 13.21 -17.60
N VAL A 49 20.36 14.52 -17.43
CA VAL A 49 19.05 15.20 -17.43
C VAL A 49 18.32 15.00 -18.76
N ASP A 50 19.06 14.69 -19.84
CA ASP A 50 18.57 14.45 -21.21
C ASP A 50 18.80 13.01 -21.68
N ALA A 51 18.57 12.00 -20.83
CA ALA A 51 18.81 10.61 -21.19
C ALA A 51 17.95 10.15 -22.39
N SER A 52 18.61 10.01 -23.55
CA SER A 52 17.98 9.53 -24.78
C SER A 52 17.55 8.05 -24.65
N THR A 53 16.41 7.71 -25.26
CA THR A 53 15.90 6.33 -25.27
C THR A 53 16.12 5.69 -26.63
N ARG A 54 16.75 4.51 -26.64
CA ARG A 54 17.06 3.76 -27.86
C ARG A 54 16.52 2.35 -27.82
N CYS A 55 16.35 1.76 -29.00
CA CYS A 55 16.01 0.36 -29.16
C CYS A 55 17.28 -0.48 -29.25
N LYS A 56 17.35 -1.56 -28.46
CA LYS A 56 18.46 -2.50 -28.46
C LYS A 56 17.94 -3.89 -28.78
N ALA A 57 18.66 -4.62 -29.64
CA ALA A 57 18.33 -6.00 -29.97
C ALA A 57 18.28 -6.88 -28.70
N THR A 58 17.23 -7.67 -28.59
CA THR A 58 16.95 -8.60 -27.50
C THR A 58 16.52 -9.96 -28.06
N LYS A 59 16.63 -11.01 -27.25
CA LYS A 59 16.07 -12.33 -27.56
C LYS A 59 14.71 -12.57 -26.89
N ASN A 60 14.27 -11.62 -26.06
CA ASN A 60 13.01 -11.73 -25.35
C ASN A 60 11.84 -11.54 -26.30
N GLU A 61 10.81 -12.37 -26.15
CA GLU A 61 9.53 -12.14 -26.80
C GLU A 61 8.81 -10.99 -26.12
N TRP A 62 8.16 -10.13 -26.91
CA TRP A 62 7.33 -9.07 -26.37
C TRP A 62 6.10 -9.64 -25.67
N LYS A 63 6.09 -9.54 -24.34
CA LYS A 63 5.03 -10.00 -23.42
C LYS A 63 4.65 -8.85 -22.49
N PRO A 64 3.71 -7.97 -22.88
CA PRO A 64 3.16 -6.96 -21.99
C PRO A 64 2.24 -7.61 -20.95
N ILE A 65 2.12 -7.00 -19.77
CA ILE A 65 1.12 -7.38 -18.77
C ILE A 65 -0.22 -6.76 -19.18
N ILE A 66 -1.18 -7.59 -19.52
CA ILE A 66 -2.50 -7.17 -20.00
C ILE A 66 -3.57 -7.66 -19.03
N TYR A 67 -4.39 -6.76 -18.50
CA TYR A 67 -5.55 -7.08 -17.65
C TYR A 67 -6.86 -6.88 -18.41
N SER A 68 -7.76 -7.86 -18.32
CA SER A 68 -9.09 -7.79 -18.91
C SER A 68 -10.14 -7.67 -17.81
N PRO A 69 -10.78 -6.50 -17.62
CA PRO A 69 -11.86 -6.34 -16.64
C PRO A 69 -13.07 -7.23 -16.94
N SER A 70 -13.33 -7.50 -18.23
CA SER A 70 -14.45 -8.34 -18.66
C SER A 70 -14.28 -9.81 -18.29
N LYS A 71 -13.03 -10.30 -18.25
CA LYS A 71 -12.68 -11.66 -17.83
C LYS A 71 -12.21 -11.74 -16.38
N ALA A 72 -12.01 -10.59 -15.73
CA ALA A 72 -11.40 -10.46 -14.41
C ALA A 72 -10.06 -11.23 -14.29
N ASP A 73 -9.25 -11.23 -15.35
CA ASP A 73 -8.05 -12.06 -15.44
C ASP A 73 -6.95 -11.37 -16.29
N MET A 74 -5.71 -11.84 -16.11
CA MET A 74 -4.56 -11.43 -16.91
C MET A 74 -4.51 -12.24 -18.22
N LEU A 75 -4.27 -11.56 -19.33
CA LEU A 75 -4.16 -12.20 -20.64
C LEU A 75 -2.71 -12.58 -20.94
N GLU A 76 -2.48 -13.83 -21.31
CA GLU A 76 -1.15 -14.31 -21.73
C GLU A 76 -0.71 -13.74 -23.08
N LYS A 77 -1.68 -13.36 -23.93
CA LYS A 77 -1.45 -12.88 -25.29
C LYS A 77 -2.28 -11.62 -25.57
N PRO A 78 -1.77 -10.70 -26.40
CA PRO A 78 -2.55 -9.59 -26.88
C PRO A 78 -3.89 -10.03 -27.49
N PRO A 79 -5.00 -9.33 -27.19
CA PRO A 79 -6.29 -9.55 -27.85
C PRO A 79 -6.19 -9.54 -29.38
N ALA A 80 -6.96 -10.37 -30.06
CA ALA A 80 -6.91 -10.52 -31.53
C ALA A 80 -7.43 -9.27 -32.28
N GLU A 81 -8.20 -8.44 -31.59
CA GLU A 81 -8.66 -7.13 -32.06
C GLU A 81 -7.58 -6.04 -32.02
N TRP A 82 -6.44 -6.27 -31.36
CA TRP A 82 -5.35 -5.31 -31.33
C TRP A 82 -4.58 -5.32 -32.65
N ASP A 83 -4.36 -4.13 -33.19
CA ASP A 83 -3.45 -3.88 -34.28
C ASP A 83 -2.15 -3.30 -33.71
N ILE A 84 -1.13 -4.15 -33.57
CA ILE A 84 0.13 -3.78 -32.95
C ILE A 84 1.05 -3.16 -34.00
N VAL A 85 1.34 -1.86 -33.85
CA VAL A 85 2.25 -1.11 -34.72
C VAL A 85 3.61 -1.01 -34.05
N GLU A 86 4.63 -1.61 -34.66
CA GLU A 86 5.98 -1.68 -34.10
C GLU A 86 6.87 -0.49 -34.47
N GLY A 87 7.88 -0.21 -33.63
CA GLY A 87 8.89 0.81 -33.88
C GLY A 87 8.33 2.24 -33.90
N ARG A 88 7.20 2.48 -33.25
CA ARG A 88 6.50 3.78 -33.27
C ARG A 88 6.38 4.33 -31.86
N LYS A 89 6.89 5.56 -31.67
CA LYS A 89 6.72 6.36 -30.46
C LYS A 89 5.49 7.28 -30.62
N PRO A 90 4.76 7.58 -29.53
CA PRO A 90 3.65 8.52 -29.58
C PRO A 90 4.14 9.95 -29.84
N VAL A 91 3.26 10.81 -30.36
CA VAL A 91 3.54 12.23 -30.58
C VAL A 91 2.87 13.03 -29.48
N CYS A 92 3.67 13.63 -28.60
CA CYS A 92 3.17 14.41 -27.48
C CYS A 92 2.73 15.82 -27.91
N GLU A 93 1.70 16.36 -27.24
CA GLU A 93 1.25 17.75 -27.41
C GLU A 93 2.28 18.76 -26.86
N GLN A 94 2.16 20.03 -27.23
CA GLN A 94 3.13 21.11 -26.92
C GLN A 94 3.45 21.29 -25.42
N ASN A 95 2.55 20.90 -24.52
CA ASN A 95 2.72 21.00 -23.05
C ASN A 95 3.01 19.64 -22.38
N SER A 96 3.39 18.64 -23.16
CA SER A 96 3.69 17.30 -22.68
C SER A 96 5.04 16.81 -23.21
N ALA A 97 5.78 16.12 -22.35
CA ALA A 97 7.04 15.52 -22.69
C ALA A 97 6.93 14.00 -22.67
N LEU A 98 7.70 13.36 -23.54
CA LEU A 98 7.80 11.91 -23.58
C LEU A 98 8.61 11.44 -22.38
N THR A 99 7.96 10.72 -21.47
CA THR A 99 8.54 10.26 -20.22
C THR A 99 8.79 8.76 -20.27
N TYR A 100 10.00 8.36 -19.90
CA TYR A 100 10.41 6.97 -19.74
C TYR A 100 9.93 6.41 -18.40
N VAL A 101 9.23 5.29 -18.47
CA VAL A 101 8.70 4.57 -17.32
C VAL A 101 9.27 3.16 -17.33
N PRO A 102 10.21 2.84 -16.43
CA PRO A 102 10.75 1.49 -16.32
C PRO A 102 9.70 0.54 -15.75
N TYR A 103 9.77 -0.72 -16.15
CA TYR A 103 9.03 -1.80 -15.49
C TYR A 103 9.56 -1.99 -14.05
N ARG A 104 8.64 -2.07 -13.09
CA ARG A 104 8.92 -2.16 -11.65
C ARG A 104 8.15 -3.33 -11.07
N ILE A 105 8.81 -4.20 -10.31
CA ILE A 105 8.19 -5.43 -9.78
C ILE A 105 7.10 -5.09 -8.75
N THR A 106 7.34 -4.11 -7.88
CA THR A 106 6.37 -3.70 -6.84
C THR A 106 5.29 -2.76 -7.33
N ASN A 107 5.43 -2.17 -8.52
CA ASN A 107 4.43 -1.32 -9.16
C ASN A 107 4.51 -1.42 -10.69
N PRO A 108 4.10 -2.55 -11.27
CA PRO A 108 4.17 -2.73 -12.71
C PRO A 108 3.13 -1.85 -13.40
N PHE A 109 3.47 -1.32 -14.58
CA PHE A 109 2.46 -0.77 -15.46
C PHE A 109 1.65 -1.91 -16.08
N VAL A 110 0.36 -1.68 -16.30
CA VAL A 110 -0.60 -2.68 -16.79
C VAL A 110 -1.37 -2.11 -17.96
N LEU A 111 -1.36 -2.82 -19.08
CA LEU A 111 -2.21 -2.51 -20.23
C LEU A 111 -3.59 -3.14 -20.00
N MET A 112 -4.65 -2.43 -20.38
CA MET A 112 -6.02 -2.92 -20.33
C MET A 112 -6.41 -3.50 -21.67
N ASP A 113 -7.35 -4.47 -21.70
CA ASP A 113 -7.87 -5.08 -22.94
C ASP A 113 -8.49 -4.07 -23.93
N ASP A 114 -8.94 -2.92 -23.43
CA ASP A 114 -9.40 -1.75 -24.22
C ASP A 114 -8.27 -0.83 -24.72
N GLY A 115 -7.02 -1.16 -24.43
CA GLY A 115 -5.82 -0.48 -24.91
C GLY A 115 -5.32 0.65 -24.02
N ARG A 116 -6.02 1.02 -22.96
CA ARG A 116 -5.51 2.03 -22.01
C ARG A 116 -4.40 1.45 -21.15
N VAL A 117 -3.49 2.29 -20.68
CA VAL A 117 -2.42 1.86 -19.75
C VAL A 117 -2.55 2.55 -18.40
N ILE A 118 -2.31 1.78 -17.34
CA ILE A 118 -2.22 2.23 -15.95
C ILE A 118 -0.75 2.09 -15.54
N ILE A 119 -0.13 3.21 -15.17
CA ILE A 119 1.31 3.23 -14.83
C ILE A 119 1.54 2.99 -13.34
N ASP A 120 0.57 3.36 -12.52
CA ASP A 120 0.59 3.17 -11.07
C ASP A 120 -0.80 2.70 -10.66
N VAL A 121 -0.93 1.45 -10.20
CA VAL A 121 -2.23 0.86 -9.84
C VAL A 121 -2.90 1.62 -8.69
N HIS A 122 -2.13 2.36 -7.88
CA HIS A 122 -2.61 3.12 -6.75
C HIS A 122 -3.07 4.53 -7.12
N VAL A 123 -2.81 4.96 -8.36
CA VAL A 123 -3.24 6.25 -8.89
C VAL A 123 -4.17 5.96 -10.07
N ASN A 124 -5.41 6.44 -10.02
CA ASN A 124 -6.39 6.21 -11.09
C ASN A 124 -6.12 7.05 -12.35
N GLU A 125 -4.85 7.23 -12.70
CA GLU A 125 -4.35 7.93 -13.88
C GLU A 125 -4.22 6.90 -15.02
N ARG A 126 -4.92 7.15 -16.12
CA ARG A 126 -4.98 6.26 -17.29
C ARG A 126 -4.55 7.03 -18.52
N PHE A 127 -3.86 6.35 -19.42
CA PHE A 127 -3.40 6.93 -20.68
C PHE A 127 -4.02 6.19 -21.85
N GLU A 128 -4.45 6.95 -22.84
CA GLU A 128 -5.05 6.45 -24.07
C GLU A 128 -4.00 5.79 -24.99
N PRO A 129 -4.38 4.83 -25.86
CA PRO A 129 -3.48 4.08 -26.73
C PRO A 129 -2.52 4.92 -27.61
N ASP A 130 -2.92 6.13 -27.96
CA ASP A 130 -2.15 7.06 -28.79
C ASP A 130 -1.15 7.91 -28.00
N ALA A 131 -1.29 7.96 -26.68
CA ALA A 131 -0.43 8.72 -25.78
C ALA A 131 0.79 7.93 -25.26
N TYR A 132 0.89 6.64 -25.58
CA TYR A 132 2.00 5.79 -25.12
C TYR A 132 2.49 4.81 -26.20
N CYS A 133 3.67 4.25 -25.97
CA CYS A 133 4.09 2.98 -26.56
C CYS A 133 4.67 2.09 -25.48
N ALA A 134 4.62 0.77 -25.64
CA ALA A 134 5.05 -0.18 -24.61
C ALA A 134 5.98 -1.28 -25.14
N ASP A 135 7.06 -1.55 -24.40
CA ASP A 135 7.89 -2.75 -24.48
C ASP A 135 7.76 -3.57 -23.20
N SER A 136 8.36 -4.77 -23.16
CA SER A 136 8.25 -5.66 -21.99
C SER A 136 8.93 -5.11 -20.73
N ASN A 137 9.96 -4.28 -20.90
CA ASN A 137 10.80 -3.79 -19.82
C ASN A 137 10.58 -2.31 -19.47
N ALA A 138 9.87 -1.56 -20.33
CA ALA A 138 9.61 -0.13 -20.15
C ALA A 138 8.51 0.34 -21.10
N LEU A 139 7.92 1.49 -20.78
CA LEU A 139 7.03 2.22 -21.68
C LEU A 139 7.48 3.67 -21.85
N LEU A 140 7.06 4.30 -22.94
CA LEU A 140 7.14 5.74 -23.14
C LEU A 140 5.73 6.31 -23.16
N VAL A 141 5.50 7.39 -22.43
CA VAL A 141 4.18 8.00 -22.32
C VAL A 141 4.29 9.52 -22.33
N CYS A 142 3.33 10.18 -22.95
CA CYS A 142 3.21 11.63 -22.93
C CYS A 142 2.64 12.09 -21.59
N MET A 143 3.47 12.75 -20.78
CA MET A 143 3.04 13.34 -19.51
C MET A 143 3.10 14.86 -19.60
N LYS A 144 2.14 15.53 -18.96
CA LYS A 144 2.15 16.99 -18.86
C LYS A 144 3.34 17.45 -18.02
N ASN A 145 4.03 18.49 -18.47
CA ASN A 145 5.11 19.10 -17.69
C ASN A 145 4.50 19.74 -16.43
N ARG A 146 4.79 19.19 -15.25
CA ARG A 146 4.39 19.83 -13.98
C ARG A 146 5.30 21.04 -13.76
N MET A 147 4.75 22.23 -13.92
CA MET A 147 5.45 23.48 -13.61
C MET A 147 5.61 23.65 -12.10
N GLN A 148 6.62 23.03 -11.49
CA GLN A 148 7.20 23.52 -10.24
C GLN A 148 8.61 22.94 -10.04
N GLY A 149 9.63 23.79 -10.17
CA GLY A 149 10.95 23.67 -9.55
C GLY A 149 11.74 22.37 -9.71
N ASN A 150 12.75 22.41 -10.58
CA ASN A 150 13.89 21.49 -10.71
C ASN A 150 13.71 20.21 -11.55
N HIS A 151 14.13 20.40 -12.81
CA HIS A 151 14.56 19.42 -13.80
C HIS A 151 13.48 18.51 -14.38
N GLU A 152 13.26 18.73 -15.68
CA GLU A 152 12.72 17.82 -16.68
C GLU A 152 13.36 16.43 -16.51
N ALA A 153 12.83 15.63 -15.60
CA ALA A 153 13.25 14.25 -15.49
C ALA A 153 12.58 13.50 -16.64
N VAL A 154 13.33 13.24 -17.71
CA VAL A 154 12.92 12.38 -18.84
C VAL A 154 12.52 10.98 -18.36
N THR A 155 12.87 10.61 -17.11
CA THR A 155 12.46 9.38 -16.44
C THR A 155 11.54 9.66 -15.26
N MET A 156 10.46 8.88 -15.16
CA MET A 156 9.53 8.95 -14.04
C MET A 156 10.21 8.53 -12.73
N ARG A 157 10.25 9.45 -11.75
CA ARG A 157 10.76 9.20 -10.41
C ARG A 157 9.77 8.31 -9.62
N PRO A 158 10.24 7.47 -8.69
CA PRO A 158 9.35 6.78 -7.76
C PRO A 158 8.45 7.75 -6.99
N ARG A 159 7.18 7.39 -6.83
CA ARG A 159 6.21 8.19 -6.08
C ARG A 159 6.13 7.70 -4.64
N VAL A 160 6.24 8.62 -3.68
CA VAL A 160 6.08 8.34 -2.26
C VAL A 160 4.89 9.15 -1.72
N LYS A 161 3.99 8.48 -1.01
CA LYS A 161 2.82 9.13 -0.42
C LYS A 161 3.20 9.90 0.85
N LYS A 162 2.77 11.16 0.95
CA LYS A 162 2.69 11.94 2.19
C LYS A 162 1.26 11.89 2.73
N CYS A 163 1.08 11.38 3.95
CA CYS A 163 -0.25 11.02 4.46
C CYS A 163 -1.20 12.23 4.53
N CYS A 164 -0.75 13.35 5.08
CA CYS A 164 -1.56 14.54 5.34
C CYS A 164 -1.45 15.63 4.25
N GLY A 165 -0.80 15.35 3.12
CA GLY A 165 -0.57 16.36 2.08
C GLY A 165 0.42 17.45 2.51
N GLU A 166 0.65 18.46 1.67
CA GLU A 166 1.79 19.37 1.80
C GLU A 166 1.78 20.21 3.10
N ASN A 167 0.63 20.74 3.50
CA ASN A 167 0.52 21.75 4.57
C ASN A 167 -0.06 21.23 5.90
N ALA A 168 -0.04 19.91 6.12
CA ALA A 168 -0.51 19.31 7.36
C ALA A 168 0.46 18.24 7.87
N THR A 169 0.29 17.90 9.14
CA THR A 169 1.04 16.88 9.87
C THR A 169 0.07 15.97 10.61
N PHE A 170 0.49 14.74 10.88
CA PHE A 170 -0.34 13.78 11.61
C PHE A 170 -0.36 14.11 13.11
N TYR A 171 -1.55 14.13 13.68
CA TYR A 171 -1.81 14.27 15.10
C TYR A 171 -2.23 12.89 15.64
N GLU A 172 -1.34 12.26 16.40
CA GLU A 172 -1.47 10.87 16.88
C GLU A 172 -2.61 10.72 17.89
N GLU A 173 -2.81 11.70 18.78
CA GLU A 173 -3.84 11.65 19.84
C GLU A 173 -5.26 11.58 19.28
N GLU A 174 -5.56 12.34 18.23
CA GLU A 174 -6.87 12.35 17.56
C GLU A 174 -6.92 11.46 16.31
N GLN A 175 -5.78 10.89 15.91
CA GLN A 175 -5.61 10.18 14.64
C GLN A 175 -6.06 10.98 13.41
N THR A 176 -5.81 12.30 13.42
CA THR A 176 -6.23 13.22 12.36
C THR A 176 -5.06 13.98 11.75
N CYS A 177 -5.26 14.54 10.55
CA CYS A 177 -4.33 15.48 9.96
C CYS A 177 -4.69 16.90 10.40
N VAL A 178 -3.73 17.60 11.00
CA VAL A 178 -3.91 18.98 11.44
C VAL A 178 -3.01 19.90 10.63
N LEU A 179 -3.55 21.08 10.26
CA LEU A 179 -2.76 22.12 9.62
C LEU A 179 -1.61 22.51 10.54
N SER A 180 -0.40 22.50 9.99
CA SER A 180 0.80 22.96 10.67
C SER A 180 1.42 24.00 9.77
N GLU A 181 1.71 25.19 10.31
CA GLU A 181 2.58 26.12 9.61
C GLU A 181 3.94 25.44 9.45
N GLU A 182 4.44 25.35 8.22
CA GLU A 182 5.74 24.75 7.95
C GLU A 182 6.80 25.48 8.78
N SER A 183 7.46 24.75 9.67
CA SER A 183 8.65 25.26 10.35
C SER A 183 9.64 25.73 9.29
N ALA A 184 10.32 26.86 9.51
CA ALA A 184 11.26 27.47 8.57
C ALA A 184 12.41 26.56 8.06
N ASN A 185 12.58 25.37 8.66
CA ASN A 185 13.44 24.27 8.18
C ASN A 185 12.77 22.91 8.49
N PRO A 186 11.87 22.39 7.63
CA PRO A 186 11.23 21.11 7.90
C PRO A 186 12.24 19.98 7.70
N THR A 187 12.32 19.05 8.66
CA THR A 187 13.11 17.82 8.53
C THR A 187 12.67 17.07 7.27
N PRO A 188 13.60 16.59 6.41
CA PRO A 188 13.23 15.88 5.19
C PRO A 188 12.39 14.63 5.53
N LEU A 189 11.31 14.41 4.77
CA LEU A 189 10.41 13.25 4.98
C LEU A 189 11.18 11.93 4.87
N LEU A 190 12.08 11.86 3.89
CA LEU A 190 13.01 10.76 3.67
C LEU A 190 14.41 11.36 3.51
N PRO A 191 15.22 11.44 4.58
CA PRO A 191 16.55 12.07 4.51
C PRO A 191 17.46 11.44 3.45
N ASN A 192 17.28 10.16 3.15
CA ASN A 192 18.10 9.40 2.20
C ASN A 192 17.52 9.36 0.77
N ALA A 193 16.31 9.89 0.52
CA ALA A 193 15.62 9.71 -0.77
C ALA A 193 14.77 10.91 -1.23
N SER A 194 14.70 12.00 -0.46
CA SER A 194 13.80 13.13 -0.73
C SER A 194 14.01 13.81 -2.09
N ALA A 195 15.23 13.79 -2.65
CA ALA A 195 15.51 14.32 -3.99
C ALA A 195 15.21 13.31 -5.12
N ALA A 196 15.18 12.02 -4.80
CA ALA A 196 15.03 10.93 -5.77
C ALA A 196 13.56 10.53 -6.00
N ALA A 197 12.63 10.97 -5.15
CA ALA A 197 11.22 10.61 -5.19
C ALA A 197 10.29 11.80 -5.40
N GLU A 198 9.19 11.58 -6.10
CA GLU A 198 8.06 12.52 -6.20
C GLU A 198 7.14 12.31 -4.99
N ILE A 199 6.83 13.38 -4.25
CA ILE A 199 5.90 13.31 -3.10
C ILE A 199 4.47 13.55 -3.60
N ILE A 200 3.56 12.63 -3.30
CA ILE A 200 2.14 12.73 -3.63
C ILE A 200 1.29 12.67 -2.36
N PRO A 201 0.16 13.38 -2.25
CA PRO A 201 -0.71 13.25 -1.08
C PRO A 201 -1.46 11.92 -1.09
N GLY A 202 -1.67 11.32 0.09
CA GLY A 202 -2.63 10.23 0.27
C GLY A 202 -2.23 9.19 1.31
N PHE A 203 -3.24 8.44 1.78
CA PHE A 203 -3.06 7.31 2.69
C PHE A 203 -2.79 6.01 1.93
N PRO A 204 -2.21 4.99 2.60
CA PRO A 204 -2.06 3.66 2.02
C PRO A 204 -3.43 3.01 1.77
N THR A 205 -3.52 2.20 0.72
CA THR A 205 -4.76 1.47 0.39
C THR A 205 -4.76 0.14 1.15
N CYS A 206 -5.41 0.11 2.31
CA CYS A 206 -5.49 -1.09 3.14
C CYS A 206 -6.72 -1.96 2.82
N LEU A 207 -6.56 -3.28 2.78
CA LEU A 207 -7.65 -4.23 2.57
C LEU A 207 -8.67 -4.23 3.72
N ARG A 208 -8.22 -3.87 4.93
CA ARG A 208 -9.06 -3.64 6.11
C ARG A 208 -8.96 -2.17 6.48
N PHE A 209 -10.11 -1.50 6.56
CA PHE A 209 -10.22 -0.05 6.71
C PHE A 209 -9.62 0.52 8.02
N ASP A 210 -9.30 -0.32 9.00
CA ASP A 210 -9.21 0.15 10.40
C ASP A 210 -7.84 0.11 11.07
N ASN A 211 -6.71 -0.09 10.39
CA ASN A 211 -5.43 -0.03 11.13
C ASN A 211 -4.26 0.47 10.28
N LEU A 212 -4.12 1.79 10.18
CA LEU A 212 -2.80 2.38 9.98
C LEU A 212 -2.00 2.17 11.26
N THR A 213 -0.73 1.81 11.11
CA THR A 213 0.19 1.66 12.24
C THR A 213 1.54 2.26 11.92
N PHE A 214 2.25 2.68 12.97
CA PHE A 214 3.63 3.11 12.89
C PHE A 214 4.53 1.91 12.68
N LEU A 215 5.23 1.89 11.55
CA LEU A 215 6.17 0.82 11.24
C LEU A 215 7.56 1.12 11.81
N GLY A 216 7.99 2.38 11.77
CA GLY A 216 9.28 2.82 12.28
C GLY A 216 9.60 4.27 11.91
N ASP A 217 10.84 4.69 12.21
CA ASP A 217 11.35 6.00 11.82
C ASP A 217 11.65 6.06 10.32
N ALA A 218 11.23 7.13 9.64
CA ALA A 218 11.49 7.29 8.21
C ALA A 218 12.98 7.44 7.87
N LYS A 219 13.82 7.76 8.86
CA LYS A 219 15.28 7.84 8.73
C LYS A 219 15.93 6.46 8.50
N ASP A 220 15.31 5.40 9.02
CA ASP A 220 15.80 4.03 8.96
C ASP A 220 15.24 3.30 7.72
N ALA A 221 14.33 3.96 6.99
CA ALA A 221 13.74 3.44 5.77
C ALA A 221 14.63 3.68 4.54
N VAL A 222 14.70 2.67 3.68
CA VAL A 222 15.42 2.71 2.41
C VAL A 222 14.42 2.64 1.27
N LEU A 223 14.37 3.68 0.44
CA LEU A 223 13.56 3.69 -0.77
C LEU A 223 14.26 2.88 -1.86
N LEU A 224 13.55 1.90 -2.40
CA LEU A 224 14.00 1.09 -3.51
C LEU A 224 13.81 1.82 -4.85
N PRO A 225 14.64 1.52 -5.89
CA PRO A 225 14.49 2.13 -7.21
C PRO A 225 13.12 1.88 -7.87
N ASP A 226 12.44 0.81 -7.47
CA ASP A 226 11.11 0.44 -7.95
C ASP A 226 9.97 1.22 -7.26
N GLY A 227 10.27 1.98 -6.20
CA GLY A 227 9.31 2.75 -5.40
C GLY A 227 8.80 2.04 -4.15
N GLY A 228 9.18 0.78 -3.93
CA GLY A 228 8.99 0.12 -2.66
C GLY A 228 9.85 0.73 -1.55
N LEU A 229 9.50 0.44 -0.29
CA LEU A 229 10.23 0.92 0.88
C LEU A 229 10.64 -0.27 1.74
N VAL A 230 11.90 -0.33 2.14
CA VAL A 230 12.39 -1.33 3.09
C VAL A 230 12.65 -0.67 4.44
N ILE A 231 12.08 -1.22 5.51
CA ILE A 231 12.31 -0.77 6.89
C ILE A 231 12.26 -1.97 7.82
N ASP A 232 13.23 -2.10 8.73
CA ASP A 232 13.33 -3.20 9.70
C ASP A 232 13.20 -4.62 9.10
N GLY A 233 13.70 -4.80 7.88
CA GLY A 233 13.64 -6.08 7.16
C GLY A 233 12.30 -6.40 6.49
N VAL A 234 11.31 -5.51 6.60
CA VAL A 234 10.02 -5.59 5.90
C VAL A 234 10.08 -4.77 4.62
N THR A 235 9.72 -5.39 3.49
CA THR A 235 9.58 -4.70 2.20
C THR A 235 8.12 -4.33 1.96
N LEU A 236 7.85 -3.04 1.88
CA LEU A 236 6.54 -2.46 1.60
C LEU A 236 6.43 -2.13 0.11
N PRO A 237 5.41 -2.66 -0.59
CA PRO A 237 5.07 -2.26 -1.94
C PRO A 237 4.67 -0.77 -2.03
N THR A 238 4.86 -0.18 -3.21
CA THR A 238 4.37 1.17 -3.50
C THR A 238 2.88 1.26 -3.18
N GLY A 239 2.42 2.35 -2.56
CA GLY A 239 0.99 2.58 -2.31
C GLY A 239 0.39 1.91 -1.07
N GLN A 240 1.11 0.97 -0.43
CA GLN A 240 0.78 0.35 0.86
C GLN A 240 1.45 1.03 2.07
N PHE A 241 2.19 2.11 1.83
CA PHE A 241 2.74 2.96 2.87
C PHE A 241 2.54 4.45 2.54
N CYS A 242 2.61 5.29 3.57
CA CYS A 242 2.82 6.72 3.44
C CYS A 242 3.81 7.19 4.53
N VAL A 243 4.43 8.34 4.33
CA VAL A 243 5.38 8.93 5.28
C VAL A 243 4.80 10.25 5.77
N GLU A 244 4.81 10.47 7.08
CA GLU A 244 4.32 11.73 7.63
C GLU A 244 5.06 12.13 8.90
N ARG A 245 5.09 13.44 9.17
CA ARG A 245 5.61 14.02 10.40
C ARG A 245 4.53 13.96 11.49
N VAL A 246 4.92 13.49 12.66
CA VAL A 246 4.03 13.39 13.82
C VAL A 246 4.22 14.60 14.73
N LYS A 247 3.14 15.30 15.06
CA LYS A 247 3.16 16.54 15.84
C LYS A 247 3.74 16.32 17.25
N GLU A 248 3.30 15.25 17.92
CA GLU A 248 3.69 14.88 19.29
C GLU A 248 5.17 14.49 19.40
N LEU A 249 5.77 14.05 18.28
CA LEU A 249 7.17 13.64 18.20
C LEU A 249 8.05 14.75 17.63
N ASN A 250 7.74 16.03 17.90
CA ASN A 250 8.49 17.18 17.39
C ASN A 250 8.68 17.14 15.86
N HIS A 251 7.63 16.77 15.12
CA HIS A 251 7.65 16.66 13.66
C HIS A 251 8.65 15.64 13.09
N VAL A 252 9.02 14.62 13.88
CA VAL A 252 9.79 13.48 13.37
C VAL A 252 8.96 12.71 12.33
N ALA A 253 9.59 12.41 11.19
CA ALA A 253 8.97 11.66 10.11
C ALA A 253 8.93 10.16 10.43
N LYS A 254 7.74 9.56 10.30
CA LYS A 254 7.46 8.15 10.53
C LYS A 254 6.88 7.51 9.27
N VAL A 255 7.09 6.19 9.15
CA VAL A 255 6.46 5.38 8.10
C VAL A 255 5.17 4.79 8.63
N PHE A 256 4.08 5.07 7.93
CA PHE A 256 2.77 4.51 8.18
C PHE A 256 2.51 3.42 7.15
N ALA A 257 2.05 2.26 7.60
CA ALA A 257 1.65 1.16 6.74
C ALA A 257 0.36 0.52 7.27
N CYS A 258 -0.26 -0.32 6.44
CA CYS A 258 -1.35 -1.17 6.88
C CYS A 258 -0.85 -2.15 7.95
N SER A 259 -1.66 -2.46 8.97
CA SER A 259 -1.26 -3.31 10.09
C SER A 259 -0.84 -4.74 9.74
N GLU A 260 -1.22 -5.21 8.55
CA GLU A 260 -0.73 -6.48 8.00
C GLU A 260 0.79 -6.49 7.77
N HIS A 261 1.39 -5.31 7.60
CA HIS A 261 2.83 -5.12 7.41
C HIS A 261 3.57 -4.68 8.65
N ALA A 262 2.85 -4.37 9.75
CA ALA A 262 3.56 -4.20 11.00
C ALA A 262 4.34 -5.49 11.26
N PRO A 263 5.61 -5.41 11.73
CA PRO A 263 6.14 -6.54 12.44
C PRO A 263 5.06 -6.81 13.48
N GLN A 264 4.49 -8.01 13.46
CA GLN A 264 3.92 -8.50 14.69
C GLN A 264 5.07 -8.33 15.65
N ARG A 265 5.02 -7.27 16.49
CA ARG A 265 5.84 -7.23 17.69
C ARG A 265 5.75 -8.66 18.16
N PRO A 266 6.87 -9.38 18.34
CA PRO A 266 6.76 -10.73 18.84
C PRO A 266 5.86 -10.58 20.05
N ILE A 267 4.61 -11.07 19.94
CA ILE A 267 3.77 -11.36 21.09
C ILE A 267 4.77 -12.11 21.92
N MET A 268 5.23 -11.54 23.03
CA MET A 268 6.45 -11.93 23.70
C MET A 268 6.43 -13.46 23.89
N GLN A 269 6.93 -14.18 22.89
CA GLN A 269 6.77 -15.62 22.68
C GLN A 269 8.11 -16.30 22.95
N ALA A 270 8.97 -15.61 23.68
CA ALA A 270 9.46 -16.18 24.92
C ALA A 270 8.49 -15.72 26.02
N ALA A 271 7.31 -16.33 26.21
CA ALA A 271 7.15 -17.62 26.88
C ALA A 271 8.32 -18.01 27.80
N ASP A 272 8.91 -17.05 28.51
CA ASP A 272 9.71 -17.34 29.69
C ASP A 272 8.69 -17.71 30.77
N ILE A 273 8.64 -19.01 31.08
CA ILE A 273 7.99 -19.72 32.21
C ILE A 273 7.84 -18.87 33.51
N ARG A 274 8.70 -17.86 33.68
CA ARG A 274 8.64 -16.80 34.67
C ARG A 274 7.33 -15.99 34.70
N PHE A 275 6.70 -15.70 33.56
CA PHE A 275 5.45 -14.92 33.51
C PHE A 275 4.22 -15.67 34.05
N THR A 276 4.30 -17.00 34.22
CA THR A 276 3.26 -17.79 34.90
C THR A 276 3.66 -18.12 36.34
N LEU A 277 4.95 -18.31 36.62
CA LEU A 277 5.44 -18.68 37.96
C LEU A 277 5.34 -17.52 38.97
N TYR A 278 5.62 -16.28 38.56
CA TYR A 278 5.53 -15.12 39.45
C TYR A 278 4.09 -14.79 39.86
N PRO A 279 3.10 -14.68 38.95
CA PRO A 279 1.71 -14.42 39.34
C PRO A 279 1.12 -15.54 40.19
N VAL A 280 1.41 -16.80 39.87
CA VAL A 280 0.95 -17.94 40.68
C VAL A 280 1.59 -17.90 42.08
N GLY A 281 2.88 -17.57 42.18
CA GLY A 281 3.57 -17.36 43.45
C GLY A 281 2.94 -16.26 44.30
N PHE A 282 2.61 -15.11 43.69
CA PHE A 282 1.94 -14.01 44.39
C PHE A 282 0.51 -14.36 44.83
N ILE A 283 -0.26 -15.09 44.02
CA ILE A 283 -1.60 -15.56 44.41
C ILE A 283 -1.52 -16.53 45.59
N ILE A 284 -0.59 -17.50 45.55
CA ILE A 284 -0.39 -18.45 46.65
C ILE A 284 0.04 -17.70 47.92
N SER A 285 0.98 -16.74 47.82
CA SER A 285 1.40 -15.87 48.92
C SER A 285 0.22 -15.11 49.54
N ALA A 286 -0.61 -14.46 48.71
CA ALA A 286 -1.78 -13.73 49.17
C ALA A 286 -2.79 -14.62 49.92
N VAL A 287 -3.00 -15.87 49.49
CA VAL A 287 -3.86 -16.84 50.19
C VAL A 287 -3.30 -17.21 51.56
N PHE A 288 -1.99 -17.47 51.67
CA PHE A 288 -1.35 -17.75 52.97
C PHE A 288 -1.37 -16.55 53.91
N LEU A 289 -1.18 -15.32 53.39
CA LEU A 289 -1.30 -14.09 54.17
C LEU A 289 -2.73 -13.87 54.67
N ALA A 290 -3.75 -14.13 53.82
CA ALA A 290 -5.15 -14.06 54.21
C ALA A 290 -5.51 -15.10 55.29
N ALA A 291 -5.01 -16.32 55.17
CA ALA A 291 -5.18 -17.37 56.19
C ALA A 291 -4.49 -17.00 57.51
N THR A 292 -3.30 -16.40 57.45
CA THR A 292 -2.56 -15.92 58.63
C THR A 292 -3.31 -14.79 59.33
N LEU A 293 -3.91 -13.88 58.55
CA LEU A 293 -4.78 -12.83 59.06
C LEU A 293 -6.01 -13.44 59.72
N ALA A 294 -6.75 -14.33 59.04
CA ALA A 294 -7.93 -14.99 59.61
C ALA A 294 -7.63 -15.78 60.89
N ALA A 295 -6.53 -16.55 60.92
CA ALA A 295 -6.10 -17.30 62.10
C ALA A 295 -5.74 -16.39 63.27
N GLY A 296 -5.09 -15.27 63.01
CA GLY A 296 -4.78 -14.29 64.05
C GLY A 296 -6.03 -13.62 64.63
N TRP A 297 -7.07 -13.38 63.82
CA TRP A 297 -8.35 -12.87 64.31
C TRP A 297 -9.12 -13.90 65.16
N LEU A 298 -8.90 -15.20 64.92
CA LEU A 298 -9.55 -16.31 65.64
C LEU A 298 -8.86 -16.70 66.96
N LEU A 299 -7.64 -16.22 67.23
CA LEU A 299 -6.86 -16.55 68.42
C LEU A 299 -6.74 -15.33 69.37
N PRO A 300 -7.78 -15.03 70.17
CA PRO A 300 -7.81 -13.87 71.07
C PRO A 300 -6.81 -13.93 72.23
N ALA A 301 -6.10 -15.05 72.43
CA ALA A 301 -5.20 -15.27 73.56
C ALA A 301 -3.82 -14.61 73.45
N SER A 302 -3.49 -13.92 72.35
CA SER A 302 -2.18 -13.27 72.13
C SER A 302 -2.25 -11.73 72.02
N HIS A 303 -3.31 -11.13 72.57
CA HIS A 303 -3.59 -9.70 72.49
C HIS A 303 -2.71 -8.84 73.42
N HIS A 304 -1.41 -8.71 73.12
CA HIS A 304 -0.71 -7.47 73.44
C HIS A 304 -1.06 -6.45 72.34
N VAL A 305 -2.05 -5.59 72.63
CA VAL A 305 -2.85 -4.80 71.68
C VAL A 305 -2.03 -4.01 70.65
N LEU A 306 -0.80 -3.63 70.97
CA LEU A 306 0.08 -2.86 70.08
C LEU A 306 0.75 -3.71 68.98
N HIS A 307 1.24 -4.91 69.33
CA HIS A 307 1.96 -5.79 68.40
C HIS A 307 1.02 -6.36 67.34
N TRP A 308 -0.18 -6.74 67.76
CA TRP A 308 -1.24 -7.27 66.90
C TRP A 308 -1.65 -6.29 65.80
N ARG A 309 -1.81 -5.00 66.13
CA ARG A 309 -2.22 -3.96 65.17
C ARG A 309 -1.13 -3.66 64.14
N CYS A 310 0.12 -3.61 64.57
CA CYS A 310 1.25 -3.42 63.65
C CYS A 310 1.39 -4.62 62.69
N GLN A 311 1.28 -5.84 63.22
CA GLN A 311 1.38 -7.07 62.43
C GLN A 311 0.24 -7.20 61.42
N THR A 312 -1.00 -6.85 61.79
CA THR A 312 -2.13 -6.87 60.86
C THR A 312 -2.01 -5.83 59.75
N HIS A 313 -1.62 -4.59 60.05
CA HIS A 313 -1.38 -3.58 59.01
C HIS A 313 -0.26 -3.99 58.05
N HIS A 314 0.83 -4.56 58.57
CA HIS A 314 1.95 -5.04 57.75
C HIS A 314 1.52 -6.19 56.81
N VAL A 315 0.82 -7.19 57.35
CA VAL A 315 0.32 -8.33 56.56
C VAL A 315 -0.70 -7.90 55.51
N THR A 316 -1.60 -6.98 55.82
CA THR A 316 -2.56 -6.43 54.86
C THR A 316 -1.87 -5.66 53.73
N CYS A 317 -0.83 -4.89 54.05
CA CYS A 317 -0.07 -4.15 53.04
C CYS A 317 0.67 -5.09 52.09
N LEU A 318 1.30 -6.15 52.60
CA LEU A 318 1.95 -7.18 51.78
C LEU A 318 0.95 -7.91 50.89
N MET A 319 -0.22 -8.29 51.43
CA MET A 319 -1.28 -8.93 50.67
C MET A 319 -1.79 -8.04 49.53
N LEU A 320 -1.98 -6.74 49.79
CA LEU A 320 -2.39 -5.79 48.75
C LEU A 320 -1.31 -5.64 47.66
N GLY A 321 -0.04 -5.58 48.05
CA GLY A 321 1.09 -5.52 47.12
C GLY A 321 1.17 -6.76 46.21
N ASP A 322 1.03 -7.95 46.78
CA ASP A 322 1.04 -9.23 46.03
C ASP A 322 -0.14 -9.30 45.04
N LEU A 323 -1.33 -8.84 45.44
CA LEU A 323 -2.50 -8.78 44.55
C LEU A 323 -2.31 -7.79 43.41
N LEU A 324 -1.80 -6.58 43.69
CA LEU A 324 -1.54 -5.57 42.65
C LEU A 324 -0.49 -6.04 41.65
N MET A 325 0.61 -6.63 42.13
CA MET A 325 1.65 -7.18 41.26
C MET A 325 1.12 -8.36 40.42
N ALA A 326 0.29 -9.24 40.99
CA ALA A 326 -0.35 -10.31 40.24
C ALA A 326 -1.30 -9.77 39.15
N ILE A 327 -2.08 -8.72 39.45
CA ILE A 327 -2.99 -8.08 38.48
C ILE A 327 -2.22 -7.47 37.33
N ILE A 328 -1.16 -6.70 37.60
CA ILE A 328 -0.34 -6.06 36.55
C ILE A 328 0.30 -7.12 35.65
N GLN A 329 0.83 -8.20 36.23
CA GLN A 329 1.46 -9.27 35.46
C GLN A 329 0.47 -10.13 34.67
N LEU A 330 -0.77 -10.31 35.15
CA LEU A 330 -1.81 -11.04 34.43
C LEU A 330 -2.51 -10.19 33.35
N ALA A 331 -2.65 -8.89 33.60
CA ALA A 331 -3.34 -8.00 32.69
C ALA A 331 -2.46 -7.56 31.51
N GLY A 332 -1.13 -7.54 31.67
CA GLY A 332 -0.17 -7.30 30.58
C GLY A 332 -0.57 -6.11 29.70
N ASP A 333 -0.67 -6.34 28.39
CA ASP A 333 -1.04 -5.32 27.39
C ASP A 333 -2.54 -5.01 27.33
N SER A 334 -3.40 -5.67 28.12
CA SER A 334 -4.86 -5.39 28.12
C SER A 334 -5.24 -4.14 28.93
N LEU A 335 -4.31 -3.55 29.70
CA LEU A 335 -4.54 -2.32 30.46
C LEU A 335 -4.26 -1.07 29.60
N HIS A 336 -5.31 -0.48 29.04
CA HIS A 336 -5.22 0.77 28.27
C HIS A 336 -5.68 1.98 29.09
N GLY A 337 -5.04 3.13 28.87
CA GLY A 337 -5.50 4.45 29.33
C GLY A 337 -5.39 4.68 30.86
N GLY A 338 -6.39 5.39 31.41
CA GLY A 338 -6.40 5.86 32.81
C GLY A 338 -6.31 4.76 33.88
N SER A 339 -6.68 3.52 33.54
CA SER A 339 -6.57 2.37 34.44
C SER A 339 -5.12 1.91 34.65
N CYS A 340 -4.24 2.08 33.67
CA CYS A 340 -2.80 1.81 33.81
C CYS A 340 -2.12 2.86 34.71
N LYS A 341 -2.63 4.10 34.71
CA LYS A 341 -2.10 5.21 35.52
C LYS A 341 -2.59 5.18 36.97
N ALA A 342 -3.71 4.51 37.24
CA ALA A 342 -4.34 4.46 38.57
C ALA A 342 -3.93 3.23 39.40
N LEU A 343 -3.39 2.20 38.74
CA LEU A 343 -2.80 0.99 39.34
C LEU A 343 -1.31 1.21 39.64
#